data_AF-A0A2A5GZ22-F1
#
_entry.id   AF-A0A2A5GZ22-F1
#
_cell.length_a   1.000
_cell.length_b   1.000
_cell.length_c   1.000
_cell.angle_alpha   90.00
_cell.angle_beta   90.00
_cell.angle_gamma   90.00
#
_symmetry.space_group_name_H-M   'P 1'
#
loop_
_entity.id
_entity.type
_entity.pdbx_description
1 polymer ?
#
loop_
_entity_poly.entity_id
_entity_poly.type
_entity_poly.pdbx_seq_one_letter_code
_entity_poly.pdbx_strand_id
1 'polypeptide(L)'
;MKISKTTTAMVILFSLAVLGPICSQELSVSKSANVKNFPEYVIITSRNTKLLGGIGITIDSKNSKYQDQLENLDELLSSKHGLRIRNQTDLLNAMSDLGFDYINVYNASAIMPPSDSDAVDDLLNIVE
;
A
#
# COMPACT_ATOMS: atom_id res chain seq x y z
N MET A 1 -5.10 10.54 58.91
CA MET A 1 -5.21 11.16 57.57
C MET A 1 -6.21 10.34 56.75
N LYS A 2 -7.39 10.88 56.43
CA LYS A 2 -8.49 10.13 55.80
C LYS A 2 -8.33 10.26 54.27
N ILE A 3 -7.91 9.19 53.62
CA ILE A 3 -7.71 9.17 52.16
C ILE A 3 -9.09 9.09 51.52
N SER A 4 -9.45 10.10 50.71
CA SER A 4 -10.72 10.14 49.98
C SER A 4 -10.69 9.15 48.81
N LYS A 5 -11.79 8.42 48.62
CA LYS A 5 -11.93 7.39 47.57
C LYS A 5 -11.73 7.94 46.14
N THR A 6 -11.91 9.24 45.94
CA THR A 6 -11.69 9.91 44.66
C THR A 6 -10.22 10.08 44.30
N THR A 7 -9.33 10.19 45.28
CA THR A 7 -7.88 10.35 45.04
C THR A 7 -7.24 9.02 44.65
N THR A 8 -7.78 7.89 45.12
CA THR A 8 -7.29 6.55 44.79
C THR A 8 -7.57 6.16 43.33
N ALA A 9 -8.71 6.58 42.77
CA ALA A 9 -9.08 6.26 41.39
C ALA A 9 -8.15 6.94 40.36
N MET A 10 -7.68 8.15 40.66
CA MET A 10 -6.81 8.91 39.73
C MET A 10 -5.40 8.33 39.67
N VAL A 11 -4.90 7.74 40.76
CA VAL A 11 -3.58 7.08 40.81
C VAL A 11 -3.58 5.75 40.05
N ILE A 12 -4.72 5.04 40.02
CA ILE A 12 -4.86 3.78 39.26
C ILE A 12 -4.89 4.06 37.75
N LEU A 13 -5.52 5.15 37.31
CA LEU A 13 -5.56 5.49 35.89
C LEU A 13 -4.19 5.96 35.34
N PHE A 14 -3.37 6.59 36.19
CA PHE A 14 -2.04 7.04 35.80
C PHE A 14 -0.99 5.91 35.80
N SER A 15 -1.19 4.86 36.61
CA SER A 15 -0.29 3.70 36.64
C SER A 15 -0.49 2.73 35.47
N LEU A 16 -1.62 2.79 34.76
CA LEU A 16 -1.83 2.01 33.52
C LEU A 16 -1.18 2.62 32.27
N ALA A 17 -0.77 3.89 32.30
CA ALA A 17 -0.19 4.57 31.14
C ALA A 17 1.33 4.36 30.98
N VAL A 18 1.99 3.65 31.91
CA VAL A 18 3.46 3.52 31.96
C VAL A 18 3.96 2.17 31.44
N LEU A 19 3.08 1.22 31.10
CA LEU A 19 3.50 -0.06 30.51
C LEU A 19 3.37 -0.06 28.99
N GLY A 20 4.45 0.35 28.34
CA GLY A 20 4.82 -0.18 27.03
C GLY A 20 5.39 0.87 26.11
N PRO A 21 6.61 0.71 25.56
CA PRO A 21 6.91 1.33 24.28
C PRO A 21 5.84 0.83 23.31
N ILE A 22 5.18 1.77 22.63
CA ILE A 22 4.33 1.47 21.49
C ILE A 22 5.28 0.91 20.43
N CYS A 23 5.57 -0.39 20.50
CA CYS A 23 6.39 -1.07 19.52
C CYS A 23 5.63 -1.00 18.20
N SER A 24 6.05 -0.08 17.34
CA SER A 24 5.81 -0.20 15.91
C SER A 24 6.40 -1.54 15.50
N GLN A 25 5.54 -2.54 15.30
CA GLN A 25 5.96 -3.84 14.79
C GLN A 25 6.44 -3.62 13.37
N GLU A 26 7.75 -3.72 13.17
CA GLU A 26 8.35 -3.76 11.86
C GLU A 26 7.86 -5.02 11.14
N LEU A 27 7.34 -4.84 9.93
CA LEU A 27 6.73 -5.89 9.14
C LEU A 27 7.85 -6.81 8.61
N SER A 28 8.18 -7.86 9.36
CA SER A 28 9.15 -8.87 8.92
C SER A 28 8.51 -9.80 7.90
N VAL A 29 8.57 -9.44 6.61
CA VAL A 29 8.13 -10.30 5.50
C VAL A 29 9.23 -11.32 5.17
N SER A 30 9.24 -12.45 5.87
CA SER A 30 10.22 -13.52 5.64
C SER A 30 9.84 -14.47 4.48
N LYS A 31 8.82 -14.13 3.68
CA LYS A 31 8.40 -14.89 2.51
C LYS A 31 8.72 -14.10 1.25
N SER A 32 9.87 -14.36 0.64
CA SER A 32 10.14 -13.92 -0.73
C SER A 32 9.16 -14.63 -1.66
N ALA A 33 8.27 -13.88 -2.32
CA ALA A 33 7.51 -14.42 -3.42
C ALA A 33 8.51 -14.70 -4.57
N ASN A 34 8.49 -15.91 -5.14
CA ASN A 34 9.25 -16.17 -6.35
C ASN A 34 8.57 -15.45 -7.52
N VAL A 35 8.93 -14.17 -7.72
CA VAL A 35 8.34 -13.25 -8.70
C VAL A 35 8.35 -13.83 -10.12
N LYS A 36 9.24 -14.78 -10.42
CA LYS A 36 9.31 -15.46 -11.73
C LYS A 36 8.04 -16.24 -12.10
N ASN A 37 7.21 -16.59 -11.12
CA ASN A 37 5.97 -17.34 -11.35
C ASN A 37 4.73 -16.44 -11.51
N PHE A 38 4.90 -15.11 -11.46
CA PHE A 38 3.84 -14.14 -11.62
C PHE A 38 3.75 -13.63 -13.08
N PRO A 39 2.60 -13.06 -13.49
CA PRO A 39 2.53 -12.27 -14.72
C PRO A 39 3.46 -11.06 -14.65
N GLU A 40 3.78 -10.49 -15.81
CA GLU A 40 4.54 -9.23 -15.91
C GLU A 40 3.86 -8.08 -15.16
N TYR A 41 2.53 -8.05 -15.16
CA TYR A 41 1.73 -7.05 -14.46
C TYR A 41 0.69 -7.71 -13.56
N VAL A 42 0.58 -7.21 -12.33
CA VAL A 42 -0.49 -7.54 -11.38
C VAL A 42 -1.32 -6.30 -11.17
N ILE A 43 -2.63 -6.40 -11.44
CA ILE A 43 -3.57 -5.31 -11.20
C ILE A 43 -4.12 -5.47 -9.79
N ILE A 44 -3.93 -4.44 -8.96
CA ILE A 44 -4.41 -4.41 -7.58
C ILE A 44 -5.41 -3.29 -7.43
N THR A 45 -6.62 -3.64 -6.98
CA THR A 45 -7.61 -2.65 -6.54
C THR A 45 -7.51 -2.50 -5.03
N SER A 46 -7.36 -1.26 -4.55
CA SER A 46 -7.41 -0.95 -3.11
C SER A 46 -8.53 0.04 -2.80
N ARG A 47 -9.28 -0.22 -1.72
CA ARG A 47 -10.38 0.65 -1.25
C ARG A 47 -10.26 0.87 0.25
N ASN A 48 -10.38 2.11 0.70
CA ASN A 48 -10.43 2.40 2.14
C ASN A 48 -11.70 1.80 2.76
N THR A 49 -11.54 0.88 3.72
CA THR A 49 -12.65 0.25 4.42
C THR A 49 -12.79 0.92 5.79
N LYS A 50 -13.81 1.78 5.92
CA LYS A 50 -14.08 2.59 7.12
C LYS A 50 -14.35 1.77 8.39
N LEU A 51 -14.49 0.44 8.30
CA LEU A 51 -15.04 -0.36 9.38
C LEU A 51 -14.06 -0.64 10.51
N LEU A 52 -12.74 -0.70 10.26
CA LEU A 52 -11.71 -0.96 11.31
C LEU A 52 -10.33 -0.35 10.99
N GLY A 53 -10.26 0.69 10.16
CA GLY A 53 -8.98 1.38 9.85
C GLY A 53 -8.04 0.57 8.96
N GLY A 54 -8.60 -0.17 8.00
CA GLY A 54 -7.85 -0.92 7.00
C GLY A 54 -8.20 -0.51 5.58
N ILE A 55 -7.53 -1.15 4.62
CA ILE A 55 -7.91 -1.09 3.20
C ILE A 55 -8.36 -2.48 2.76
N GLY A 56 -9.43 -2.55 1.98
CA GLY A 56 -9.78 -3.73 1.20
C GLY A 56 -8.86 -3.79 -0.01
N ILE A 57 -8.26 -4.95 -0.24
CA ILE A 57 -7.40 -5.24 -1.38
C ILE A 57 -8.11 -6.32 -2.19
N THR A 58 -8.02 -6.24 -3.52
CA THR A 58 -8.55 -7.26 -4.42
C THR A 58 -7.61 -7.40 -5.60
N ILE A 59 -7.28 -8.65 -5.92
CA ILE A 59 -6.51 -9.04 -7.10
C ILE A 59 -7.38 -9.90 -8.00
N ASP A 60 -7.48 -9.52 -9.27
CA ASP A 60 -8.26 -10.28 -10.25
C ASP A 60 -7.49 -11.53 -10.69
N SER A 61 -7.93 -12.70 -10.24
CA SER A 61 -7.27 -13.99 -10.52
C SER A 61 -8.07 -14.90 -11.46
N LYS A 62 -9.40 -14.73 -11.53
CA LYS A 62 -10.31 -15.66 -12.21
C LYS A 62 -10.00 -15.78 -13.70
N ASN A 63 -9.96 -17.02 -14.21
CA ASN A 63 -9.65 -17.34 -15.61
C ASN A 63 -8.22 -16.93 -16.06
N SER A 64 -7.32 -16.63 -15.12
CA SER A 64 -5.91 -16.38 -15.41
C SER A 64 -5.13 -17.68 -15.47
N LYS A 65 -4.11 -17.76 -16.33
CA LYS A 65 -3.11 -18.85 -16.28
C LYS A 65 -2.24 -18.81 -15.03
N TYR A 66 -2.30 -17.72 -14.27
CA TYR A 66 -1.61 -17.50 -13.00
C TYR A 66 -2.56 -17.50 -11.79
N GLN A 67 -3.75 -18.09 -11.93
CA GLN A 67 -4.81 -17.99 -10.93
C GLN A 67 -4.31 -18.38 -9.52
N ASP A 68 -3.68 -19.54 -9.38
CA ASP A 68 -3.17 -20.02 -8.08
C ASP A 68 -2.16 -19.06 -7.45
N GLN A 69 -1.26 -18.48 -8.25
CA GLN A 69 -0.26 -17.53 -7.75
C GLN A 69 -0.89 -16.21 -7.31
N LEU A 70 -1.89 -15.74 -8.06
CA LEU A 70 -2.60 -14.50 -7.76
C LEU A 70 -3.52 -14.65 -6.54
N GLU A 71 -4.17 -15.81 -6.38
CA GLU A 71 -4.95 -16.13 -5.17
C GLU A 71 -4.06 -16.22 -3.93
N ASN A 72 -2.89 -16.87 -4.03
CA ASN A 72 -1.92 -16.88 -2.94
C ASN A 72 -1.43 -15.47 -2.56
N LEU A 73 -1.23 -14.60 -3.56
CA LEU A 73 -0.85 -13.21 -3.31
C LEU A 73 -1.98 -12.42 -2.64
N ASP A 74 -3.23 -12.61 -3.08
CA ASP A 74 -4.41 -12.01 -2.45
C ASP A 74 -4.56 -12.44 -0.99
N GLU A 75 -4.34 -13.73 -0.69
CA GLU A 75 -4.35 -14.26 0.68
C GLU A 75 -3.22 -13.70 1.56
N LEU A 76 -2.01 -13.53 1.01
CA LEU A 76 -0.85 -12.97 1.72
C LEU A 76 -1.05 -11.51 2.11
N LEU A 77 -1.58 -10.71 1.18
CA LEU A 77 -1.83 -9.28 1.36
C LEU A 77 -3.12 -9.03 2.15
N SER A 78 -4.06 -9.97 2.12
CA SER A 78 -5.27 -9.90 2.92
C SER A 78 -4.97 -10.05 4.41
N SER A 79 -5.67 -9.26 5.21
CA SER A 79 -5.50 -9.16 6.67
C SER A 79 -5.73 -10.45 7.46
N LYS A 80 -6.11 -11.54 6.78
CA LYS A 80 -6.49 -12.82 7.40
C LYS A 80 -5.26 -13.64 7.83
N HIS A 81 -4.11 -13.54 7.13
CA HIS A 81 -3.04 -14.53 7.32
C HIS A 81 -1.56 -14.07 7.25
N GLY A 82 -1.19 -12.80 7.02
CA GLY A 82 0.25 -12.48 6.98
C GLY A 82 0.65 -11.02 7.12
N LEU A 83 0.12 -10.13 6.28
CA LEU A 83 0.59 -8.75 6.21
C LEU A 83 -0.55 -7.84 6.65
N ARG A 84 -0.39 -7.18 7.80
CA ARG A 84 -1.43 -6.30 8.34
C ARG A 84 -1.39 -4.96 7.62
N ILE A 85 -1.89 -4.94 6.39
CA ILE A 85 -1.93 -3.73 5.54
C ILE A 85 -3.06 -2.81 6.01
N ARG A 86 -2.70 -1.63 6.52
CA ARG A 86 -3.68 -0.66 7.07
C ARG A 86 -3.99 0.47 6.09
N ASN A 87 -3.08 0.75 5.19
CA ASN A 87 -3.18 1.88 4.25
C ASN A 87 -2.47 1.54 2.92
N GLN A 88 -2.57 2.43 1.94
CA GLN A 88 -1.95 2.22 0.62
C GLN A 88 -0.41 2.21 0.66
N THR A 89 0.21 2.99 1.55
CA THR A 89 1.66 2.98 1.73
C THR A 89 2.14 1.62 2.24
N ASP A 90 1.45 1.04 3.21
CA ASP A 90 1.75 -0.31 3.72
C ASP A 90 1.63 -1.36 2.60
N LEU A 91 0.65 -1.21 1.70
CA LEU A 91 0.50 -2.08 0.53
C LEU A 91 1.70 -1.97 -0.41
N LEU A 92 2.14 -0.75 -0.74
CA LEU A 92 3.28 -0.54 -1.61
C LEU A 92 4.57 -1.10 -1.02
N ASN A 93 4.79 -0.89 0.28
CA ASN A 93 5.95 -1.46 0.98
C ASN A 93 5.90 -2.99 0.99
N ALA A 94 4.76 -3.58 1.33
CA ALA A 94 4.58 -5.03 1.31
C ALA A 94 4.84 -5.63 -0.08
N MET A 95 4.36 -4.98 -1.15
CA MET A 95 4.62 -5.41 -2.52
C MET A 95 6.10 -5.28 -2.89
N SER A 96 6.76 -4.19 -2.47
CA SER A 96 8.20 -4.01 -2.64
C SER A 96 9.01 -5.10 -1.92
N ASP A 97 8.63 -5.47 -0.70
CA ASP A 97 9.28 -6.54 0.08
C ASP A 97 9.12 -7.91 -0.58
N LEU A 98 7.99 -8.12 -1.28
CA LEU A 98 7.73 -9.32 -2.07
C LEU A 98 8.47 -9.31 -3.43
N GLY A 99 9.14 -8.21 -3.78
CA GLY A 99 9.93 -8.06 -5.00
C GLY A 99 9.18 -7.49 -6.20
N PHE A 100 8.05 -6.82 -5.98
CA PHE A 100 7.29 -6.15 -7.04
C PHE A 100 7.61 -4.65 -7.11
N ASP A 101 7.76 -4.13 -8.32
CA ASP A 101 7.87 -2.71 -8.58
C ASP A 101 6.51 -2.07 -8.82
N TYR A 102 6.33 -0.83 -8.32
CA TYR A 102 5.14 -0.04 -8.57
C TYR A 102 5.25 0.73 -9.88
N ILE A 103 4.22 0.65 -10.73
CA ILE A 103 4.12 1.40 -11.98
C ILE A 103 2.88 2.29 -11.95
N ASN A 104 3.08 3.60 -12.17
CA ASN A 104 1.97 4.54 -12.40
C ASN A 104 1.63 4.57 -13.90
N VAL A 105 0.56 3.87 -14.27
CA VAL A 105 0.11 3.74 -15.67
C VAL A 105 -0.54 5.02 -16.21
N TYR A 106 -0.95 5.94 -15.33
CA TYR A 106 -1.66 7.18 -15.69
C TYR A 106 -0.74 8.41 -15.71
N ASN A 107 0.54 8.25 -16.02
CA ASN A 107 1.48 9.35 -16.04
C ASN A 107 1.10 10.36 -17.15
N ALA A 108 0.39 11.42 -16.77
CA ALA A 108 -0.20 12.43 -17.65
C ALA A 108 0.83 13.18 -18.51
N SER A 109 2.13 13.04 -18.22
CA SER A 109 3.22 13.56 -19.03
C SER A 109 3.35 12.92 -20.42
N ALA A 110 2.65 11.82 -20.70
CA ALA A 110 2.65 11.18 -22.03
C ALA A 110 1.53 11.66 -22.97
N ILE A 111 0.59 12.50 -22.49
CA ILE A 111 -0.55 12.99 -23.29
C ILE A 111 -0.71 14.50 -23.07
N MET A 112 0.36 15.25 -23.25
CA MET A 112 0.21 16.66 -23.65
C MET A 112 0.47 16.68 -25.16
N PRO A 113 -0.57 16.71 -26.01
CA PRO A 113 -0.34 17.06 -27.41
C PRO A 113 0.42 18.40 -27.43
N PRO A 114 1.41 18.57 -28.32
CA PRO A 114 2.12 19.84 -28.42
C PRO A 114 1.08 20.96 -28.51
N SER A 115 1.16 21.94 -27.61
CA SER A 115 0.38 23.15 -27.76
C SER A 115 0.86 23.81 -29.05
N ASP A 116 -0.05 23.98 -30.01
CA ASP A 116 0.20 24.54 -31.36
C ASP A 116 0.73 25.99 -31.39
N SER A 117 1.32 26.51 -30.31
CA SER A 117 1.89 27.86 -30.26
C SER A 117 3.37 27.93 -30.61
N ASP A 118 4.12 26.83 -30.53
CA ASP A 118 5.59 26.88 -30.60
C ASP A 118 6.18 26.23 -31.88
N ALA A 119 5.32 25.73 -32.77
CA ALA A 119 5.73 25.06 -34.01
C ALA A 119 5.93 25.99 -35.21
N VAL A 120 5.80 27.32 -35.03
CA VAL A 120 5.83 28.28 -36.15
C VAL A 120 7.24 28.83 -36.42
N ASP A 121 8.13 28.82 -35.42
CA ASP A 121 9.48 29.41 -35.59
C ASP A 121 10.49 28.42 -36.21
N ASP A 122 10.27 27.10 -36.11
CA ASP A 122 11.20 26.10 -36.65
C ASP A 122 11.04 25.84 -38.16
N LEU A 123 9.94 26.30 -38.78
CA LEU A 123 9.67 26.07 -40.22
C LEU A 123 10.21 27.16 -41.16
N LEU A 124 10.73 28.28 -40.63
CA LEU A 124 11.29 29.37 -41.46
C LEU A 124 12.80 29.25 -41.70
N ASN A 125 13.48 28.23 -41.16
CA ASN A 125 14.91 27.98 -41.39
C ASN A 125 15.22 26.85 -42.40
N ILE A 126 14.22 26.33 -43.13
CA ILE A 126 14.40 25.22 -44.09
C ILE A 126 13.99 25.63 -45.53
N VAL A 127 14.03 26.92 -45.86
CA VAL A 127 13.94 27.36 -47.26
C VAL A 127 15.03 28.38 -47.54
N GLU A 128 16.18 27.88 -47.99
CA GLU A 128 16.94 28.52 -49.08
C GLU A 128 16.31 28.07 -50.42
#